data_AF-A0A1X2INK2-F1
#
_entry.id   AF-A0A1X2INK2-F1
#
_cell.length_a   1.000
_cell.length_b   1.000
_cell.length_c   1.000
_cell.angle_alpha   90.00
_cell.angle_beta   90.00
_cell.angle_gamma   90.00
#
_symmetry.space_group_name_H-M   'P 1'
#
loop_
_entity.id
_entity.type
_entity.pdbx_description
1 polymer ?
#
loop_
_entity_poly.entity_id
_entity_poly.type
_entity_poly.pdbx_seq_one_letter_code
_entity_poly.pdbx_strand_id
1 'polypeptide(L)'
;MSAVSTIIGTHSGHFHCDEALAVWMLKQTAAFNQASLIRTRDPAKLAECTVVVDVGGVYDAAQHKYDHHQRGFAETFDDKHNTKLSTAGLVYKHFGREVITSIVGETKHLDTIYQKTYNDFIESLDAHDNGISAYPSNLTPLFKESPTSLASRVGQKNPSWNETLTDAEVDARFVEASDLAGSELSQYIKNLVLSWLPARTLVVEALDRRQEVHPSGQVIALERSCPWKEHLMDLEKEQGLADTPILYVLYPESSVDGNWRIQCVPTRPEGFENRKSLPEAWRGFRDQELSQISKIDGCIFVHAGGFIGGNKSRHGAYEMARLSVEA
;
A
#
# COMPACT_ATOMS: atom_id res chain seq x y z
N MET A 1 22.84 -36.21 -4.01
CA MET A 1 23.49 -35.03 -4.61
C MET A 1 23.61 -34.01 -3.49
N SER A 2 24.83 -33.58 -3.14
CA SER A 2 25.01 -32.49 -2.18
C SER A 2 24.33 -31.26 -2.79
N ALA A 3 23.35 -30.68 -2.09
CA ALA A 3 22.73 -29.45 -2.55
C ALA A 3 23.84 -28.40 -2.67
N VAL A 4 24.02 -27.84 -3.87
CA VAL A 4 24.94 -26.72 -4.07
C VAL A 4 24.44 -25.62 -3.14
N SER A 5 25.26 -25.24 -2.17
CA SER A 5 24.92 -24.17 -1.22
C SER A 5 24.66 -22.91 -2.01
N THR A 6 23.44 -22.40 -1.99
CA THR A 6 23.10 -21.12 -2.63
C THR A 6 23.57 -19.97 -1.75
N ILE A 7 24.09 -18.93 -2.37
CA ILE A 7 24.68 -17.78 -1.69
C ILE A 7 24.11 -16.50 -2.28
N ILE A 8 23.56 -15.64 -1.43
CA ILE A 8 23.14 -14.27 -1.76
C ILE A 8 24.29 -13.34 -1.39
N GLY A 9 24.78 -12.57 -2.36
CA GLY A 9 25.79 -11.53 -2.16
C GLY A 9 25.18 -10.13 -2.18
N THR A 10 25.52 -9.28 -1.22
CA THR A 10 25.18 -7.84 -1.22
C THR A 10 26.31 -7.02 -0.59
N HIS A 11 26.22 -5.69 -0.58
CA HIS A 11 27.29 -4.85 -0.04
C HIS A 11 27.37 -4.88 1.50
N SER A 12 28.57 -4.62 2.03
CA SER A 12 28.83 -4.50 3.48
C SER A 12 28.80 -3.05 4.01
N GLY A 13 28.25 -2.11 3.25
CA GLY A 13 28.15 -0.71 3.65
C GLY A 13 27.00 -0.42 4.63
N HIS A 14 26.75 0.87 4.85
CA HIS A 14 25.48 1.34 5.41
C HIS A 14 24.35 0.72 4.61
N PHE A 15 23.44 0.02 5.28
CA PHE A 15 22.39 -0.72 4.59
C PHE A 15 21.12 0.08 4.45
N HIS A 16 20.41 -0.14 3.34
CA HIS A 16 19.17 0.50 3.01
C HIS A 16 18.01 -0.50 3.08
N CYS A 17 16.80 0.00 2.89
CA CYS A 17 15.62 -0.85 2.78
C CYS A 17 15.61 -1.65 1.48
N ASP A 18 16.33 -1.17 0.46
CA ASP A 18 16.35 -1.74 -0.87
C ASP A 18 16.90 -3.17 -0.87
N GLU A 19 18.16 -3.32 -0.49
CA GLU A 19 18.83 -4.62 -0.46
C GLU A 19 18.36 -5.48 0.72
N ALA A 20 17.94 -4.87 1.84
CA ALA A 20 17.32 -5.60 2.94
C ALA A 20 16.03 -6.31 2.49
N LEU A 21 15.14 -5.63 1.75
CA LEU A 21 13.92 -6.24 1.23
C LEU A 21 14.22 -7.25 0.11
N ALA A 22 15.17 -6.94 -0.78
CA ALA A 22 15.60 -7.85 -1.85
C ALA A 22 16.08 -9.20 -1.31
N VAL A 23 16.94 -9.19 -0.29
CA VAL A 23 17.43 -10.41 0.39
C VAL A 23 16.27 -11.18 1.00
N TRP A 24 15.34 -10.51 1.68
CA TRP A 24 14.17 -11.19 2.27
C TRP A 24 13.30 -11.85 1.20
N MET A 25 13.02 -11.15 0.09
CA MET A 25 12.21 -11.67 -1.02
C MET A 25 12.85 -12.89 -1.68
N LEU A 26 14.16 -12.85 -1.95
CA LEU A 26 14.88 -14.01 -2.49
C LEU A 26 14.71 -15.22 -1.57
N LYS A 27 14.81 -15.04 -0.24
CA LYS A 27 14.59 -16.13 0.73
C LYS A 27 13.16 -16.69 0.76
N GLN A 28 12.19 -16.07 0.08
CA GLN A 28 10.85 -16.63 -0.10
C GLN A 28 10.73 -17.51 -1.35
N THR A 29 11.77 -17.62 -2.17
CA THR A 29 11.81 -18.43 -3.40
C THR A 29 12.31 -19.84 -3.12
N ALA A 30 11.91 -20.81 -3.95
CA ALA A 30 12.38 -22.18 -3.89
C ALA A 30 13.90 -22.30 -4.08
N ALA A 31 14.49 -21.44 -4.92
CA ALA A 31 15.93 -21.48 -5.20
C ALA A 31 16.79 -20.94 -4.06
N PHE A 32 16.31 -19.93 -3.32
CA PHE A 32 17.14 -19.21 -2.34
C PHE A 32 16.62 -19.28 -0.89
N ASN A 33 15.59 -20.08 -0.59
CA ASN A 33 15.03 -20.17 0.77
C ASN A 33 16.01 -20.65 1.86
N GLN A 34 17.03 -21.43 1.50
CA GLN A 34 18.10 -21.87 2.39
C GLN A 34 19.44 -21.19 2.06
N ALA A 35 19.43 -20.13 1.26
CA ALA A 35 20.65 -19.47 0.86
C ALA A 35 21.35 -18.80 2.04
N SER A 36 22.68 -18.95 2.12
CA SER A 36 23.50 -18.15 3.02
C SER A 36 23.64 -16.72 2.48
N LEU A 37 23.96 -15.78 3.36
CA LEU A 37 24.16 -14.38 3.01
C LEU A 37 25.63 -14.02 3.21
N ILE A 38 26.22 -13.36 2.21
CA ILE A 38 27.53 -12.74 2.30
C ILE A 38 27.38 -11.24 2.02
N ARG A 39 27.89 -10.41 2.93
CA ARG A 39 27.96 -8.96 2.76
C ARG A 39 29.40 -8.55 2.45
N THR A 40 29.66 -8.07 1.23
CA THR A 40 30.99 -7.70 0.77
C THR A 40 30.96 -6.81 -0.49
N ARG A 41 32.04 -6.07 -0.75
CA ARG A 41 32.30 -5.38 -2.03
C ARG A 41 33.44 -6.03 -2.82
N ASP A 42 34.00 -7.14 -2.34
CA ASP A 42 35.08 -7.85 -3.01
C ASP A 42 34.55 -8.58 -4.26
N PRO A 43 34.96 -8.18 -5.49
CA PRO A 43 34.47 -8.79 -6.71
C PRO A 43 34.76 -10.29 -6.80
N ALA A 44 35.85 -10.77 -6.19
CA ALA A 44 36.18 -12.19 -6.21
C ALA A 44 35.16 -13.01 -5.41
N LYS A 45 34.77 -12.52 -4.22
CA LYS A 45 33.74 -13.16 -3.38
C LYS A 45 32.35 -13.04 -4.01
N LEU A 46 32.04 -11.91 -4.62
CA LEU A 46 30.77 -11.72 -5.32
C LEU A 46 30.63 -12.66 -6.53
N ALA A 47 31.73 -12.97 -7.22
CA ALA A 47 31.73 -13.91 -8.34
C ALA A 47 31.42 -15.37 -7.92
N GLU A 48 31.59 -15.70 -6.63
CA GLU A 48 31.23 -17.01 -6.05
C GLU A 48 29.74 -17.07 -5.63
N CYS A 49 29.05 -15.93 -5.58
CA CYS A 49 27.65 -15.88 -5.16
C CYS A 49 26.70 -16.39 -6.25
N THR A 50 25.61 -17.04 -5.85
CA THR A 50 24.58 -17.56 -6.78
C THR A 50 23.67 -16.45 -7.31
N VAL A 51 23.46 -15.42 -6.50
CA VAL A 51 22.72 -14.20 -6.83
C VAL A 51 23.40 -13.03 -6.14
N VAL A 52 23.50 -11.90 -6.84
CA VAL A 52 24.11 -10.67 -6.33
C VAL A 52 23.09 -9.54 -6.41
N VAL A 53 22.89 -8.83 -5.31
CA VAL A 53 21.91 -7.75 -5.17
C VAL A 53 22.59 -6.49 -4.63
N ASP A 54 22.27 -5.33 -5.22
CA ASP A 54 22.71 -4.01 -4.78
C ASP A 54 24.23 -3.77 -4.76
N VAL A 55 24.97 -4.58 -5.52
CA VAL A 55 26.41 -4.44 -5.66
C VAL A 55 26.91 -5.06 -6.96
N GLY A 56 28.01 -4.52 -7.50
CA GLY A 56 28.68 -5.02 -8.69
C GLY A 56 28.44 -4.19 -9.95
N GLY A 57 27.50 -3.25 -9.94
CA GLY A 57 27.23 -2.30 -11.01
C GLY A 57 26.71 -2.96 -12.29
N VAL A 58 25.93 -4.05 -12.17
CA VAL A 58 25.39 -4.80 -13.29
C VAL A 58 23.98 -5.30 -12.99
N TYR A 59 23.05 -4.99 -13.91
CA TYR A 59 21.79 -5.70 -14.03
C TYR A 59 21.87 -6.72 -15.15
N ASP A 60 21.79 -8.00 -14.80
CA ASP A 60 21.69 -9.13 -15.72
C ASP A 60 20.85 -10.22 -15.04
N ALA A 61 19.55 -10.25 -15.38
CA ALA A 61 18.60 -11.21 -14.81
C ALA A 61 18.97 -12.66 -15.14
N ALA A 62 19.58 -12.93 -16.30
CA ALA A 62 19.98 -14.29 -16.69
C ALA A 62 21.16 -14.80 -15.85
N GLN A 63 21.96 -13.89 -15.28
CA GLN A 63 23.06 -14.21 -14.36
C GLN A 63 22.72 -13.91 -12.90
N HIS A 64 21.46 -13.60 -12.58
CA HIS A 64 21.02 -13.20 -11.25
C HIS A 64 21.85 -12.06 -10.63
N LYS A 65 22.13 -11.02 -11.42
CA LYS A 65 22.74 -9.78 -10.95
C LYS A 65 21.69 -8.68 -10.98
N TYR A 66 21.36 -8.14 -9.81
CA TYR A 66 20.31 -7.16 -9.63
C TYR A 66 20.90 -5.92 -8.95
N ASP A 67 21.57 -5.09 -9.74
CA ASP A 67 22.08 -3.79 -9.31
C ASP A 67 21.58 -2.72 -10.31
N HIS A 68 21.25 -1.54 -9.81
CA HIS A 68 20.73 -0.40 -10.56
C HIS A 68 21.73 0.78 -10.66
N HIS A 69 22.87 0.71 -9.95
CA HIS A 69 23.84 1.81 -9.83
C HIS A 69 24.62 2.14 -11.12
N GLN A 70 24.54 1.29 -12.15
CA GLN A 70 25.26 1.47 -13.41
C GLN A 70 24.79 2.70 -14.17
N ARG A 71 25.76 3.41 -14.74
CA ARG A 71 25.50 4.58 -15.57
C ARG A 71 24.56 4.21 -16.73
N GLY A 72 23.47 4.97 -16.84
CA GLY A 72 22.49 4.79 -17.91
C GLY A 72 21.39 3.78 -17.59
N PHE A 73 21.35 3.21 -16.38
CA PHE A 73 20.23 2.40 -15.95
C PHE A 73 18.90 3.16 -16.03
N ALA A 74 17.90 2.53 -16.62
CA ALA A 74 16.59 3.12 -16.89
C ALA A 74 15.46 2.07 -16.92
N GLU A 75 15.71 0.87 -16.37
CA GLU A 75 14.69 -0.18 -16.33
C GLU A 75 13.54 0.26 -15.42
N THR A 76 12.32 0.08 -15.88
CA THR A 76 11.07 0.30 -15.12
C THR A 76 10.35 -1.03 -14.93
N PHE A 77 9.33 -1.06 -14.08
CA PHE A 77 8.57 -2.29 -13.84
C PHE A 77 7.89 -2.82 -15.11
N ASP A 78 7.21 -1.93 -15.82
CA ASP A 78 6.60 -2.17 -17.12
C ASP A 78 6.39 -0.83 -17.87
N ASP A 79 5.74 -0.87 -19.03
CA ASP A 79 5.49 0.31 -19.89
C ASP A 79 4.54 1.36 -19.28
N LYS A 80 3.91 1.07 -18.14
CA LYS A 80 2.98 1.99 -17.46
C LYS A 80 3.66 2.76 -16.33
N HIS A 81 4.88 2.38 -15.95
CA HIS A 81 5.63 2.98 -14.86
C HIS A 81 6.82 3.78 -15.39
N ASN A 82 7.06 4.95 -14.77
CA ASN A 82 8.19 5.81 -15.10
C ASN A 82 9.28 5.79 -14.02
N THR A 83 8.98 5.22 -12.85
CA THR A 83 9.92 5.06 -11.76
C THR A 83 10.96 4.02 -12.14
N LYS A 84 12.24 4.39 -12.07
CA LYS A 84 13.34 3.44 -12.27
C LYS A 84 13.33 2.45 -11.11
N LEU A 85 13.57 1.18 -11.41
CA LEU A 85 13.67 0.15 -10.38
C LEU A 85 14.91 0.37 -9.51
N SER A 86 14.81 0.10 -8.22
CA SER A 86 15.96 -0.18 -7.37
C SER A 86 16.18 -1.70 -7.31
N THR A 87 17.10 -2.17 -6.47
CA THR A 87 17.39 -3.61 -6.33
C THR A 87 16.16 -4.42 -5.90
N ALA A 88 15.38 -3.92 -4.94
CA ALA A 88 14.12 -4.52 -4.50
C ALA A 88 13.12 -4.59 -5.65
N GLY A 89 12.95 -3.52 -6.43
CA GLY A 89 12.10 -3.52 -7.62
C GLY A 89 12.53 -4.53 -8.66
N LEU A 90 13.84 -4.67 -8.91
CA LEU A 90 14.38 -5.68 -9.81
C LEU A 90 14.09 -7.10 -9.34
N VAL A 91 14.37 -7.40 -8.06
CA VAL A 91 14.04 -8.71 -7.48
C VAL A 91 12.53 -8.97 -7.51
N TYR A 92 11.71 -7.97 -7.19
CA TYR A 92 10.26 -8.10 -7.26
C TYR A 92 9.76 -8.33 -8.69
N LYS A 93 10.35 -7.65 -9.69
CA LYS A 93 10.01 -7.85 -11.10
C LYS A 93 10.17 -9.32 -11.52
N HIS A 94 11.28 -9.96 -11.13
CA HIS A 94 11.60 -11.33 -11.54
C HIS A 94 11.00 -12.42 -10.65
N PHE A 95 10.91 -12.17 -9.33
CA PHE A 95 10.51 -13.18 -8.35
C PHE A 95 9.20 -12.87 -7.62
N GLY A 96 8.61 -11.68 -7.81
CA GLY A 96 7.47 -11.20 -7.01
C GLY A 96 6.24 -12.13 -7.06
N ARG A 97 5.98 -12.79 -8.19
CA ARG A 97 4.92 -13.80 -8.30
C ARG A 97 5.19 -15.03 -7.43
N GLU A 98 6.42 -15.51 -7.41
CA GLU A 98 6.84 -16.63 -6.56
C GLU A 98 6.79 -16.24 -5.08
N VAL A 99 7.26 -15.03 -4.73
CA VAL A 99 7.17 -14.46 -3.38
C VAL A 99 5.73 -14.37 -2.90
N ILE A 100 4.81 -13.85 -3.73
CA ILE A 100 3.39 -13.81 -3.38
C ILE A 100 2.86 -15.23 -3.16
N THR A 101 3.14 -16.14 -4.08
CA THR A 101 2.65 -17.53 -4.02
C THR A 101 3.16 -18.26 -2.77
N SER A 102 4.40 -18.01 -2.32
CA SER A 102 4.90 -18.61 -1.09
C SER A 102 4.27 -18.05 0.18
N ILE A 103 3.75 -16.81 0.15
CA ILE A 103 3.09 -16.16 1.28
C ILE A 103 1.61 -16.56 1.41
N VAL A 104 0.87 -16.65 0.29
CA VAL A 104 -0.59 -16.86 0.30
C VAL A 104 -1.07 -18.13 -0.38
N GLY A 105 -0.17 -18.90 -0.99
CA GLY A 105 -0.50 -20.07 -1.81
C GLY A 105 -0.99 -19.72 -3.22
N GLU A 106 -1.35 -20.75 -3.97
CA GLU A 106 -1.92 -20.63 -5.31
C GLU A 106 -3.21 -19.82 -5.29
N THR A 107 -3.31 -18.81 -6.17
CA THR A 107 -4.48 -17.94 -6.26
C THR A 107 -4.74 -17.48 -7.68
N LYS A 108 -6.03 -17.44 -8.06
CA LYS A 108 -6.47 -16.89 -9.36
C LYS A 108 -6.27 -15.37 -9.46
N HIS A 109 -5.95 -14.70 -8.37
CA HIS A 109 -5.76 -13.24 -8.29
C HIS A 109 -4.29 -12.82 -8.31
N LEU A 110 -3.37 -13.73 -8.66
CA LEU A 110 -1.92 -13.50 -8.59
C LEU A 110 -1.48 -12.23 -9.32
N ASP A 111 -1.93 -12.01 -10.55
CA ASP A 111 -1.55 -10.82 -11.32
C ASP A 111 -2.09 -9.52 -10.72
N THR A 112 -3.29 -9.54 -10.14
CA THR A 112 -3.86 -8.37 -9.45
C THR A 112 -3.05 -8.04 -8.21
N ILE A 113 -2.67 -9.05 -7.41
CA ILE A 113 -1.85 -8.86 -6.21
C ILE A 113 -0.45 -8.37 -6.62
N TYR A 114 0.13 -8.95 -7.68
CA TYR A 114 1.44 -8.57 -8.19
C TYR A 114 1.52 -7.10 -8.61
N GLN A 115 0.54 -6.65 -9.39
CA GLN A 115 0.47 -5.25 -9.82
C GLN A 115 0.20 -4.31 -8.65
N LYS A 116 -0.75 -4.66 -7.76
CA LYS A 116 -1.09 -3.80 -6.62
C LYS A 116 0.06 -3.69 -5.61
N THR A 117 0.76 -4.80 -5.32
CA THR A 117 1.93 -4.78 -4.46
C THR A 117 3.07 -3.97 -5.05
N TYR A 118 3.27 -3.95 -6.37
CA TYR A 118 4.22 -3.03 -6.96
C TYR A 118 3.83 -1.58 -6.70
N ASN A 119 2.63 -1.19 -7.14
CA ASN A 119 2.17 0.20 -7.14
C ASN A 119 2.12 0.82 -5.73
N ASP A 120 1.66 0.05 -4.75
CA ASP A 120 1.35 0.59 -3.43
C ASP A 120 2.46 0.37 -2.40
N PHE A 121 3.43 -0.51 -2.70
CA PHE A 121 4.49 -0.88 -1.75
C PHE A 121 5.87 -0.69 -2.38
N ILE A 122 6.17 -1.41 -3.46
CA ILE A 122 7.54 -1.49 -4.00
C ILE A 122 7.95 -0.19 -4.70
N GLU A 123 7.08 0.43 -5.49
CA GLU A 123 7.41 1.64 -6.27
C GLU A 123 7.90 2.79 -5.37
N SER A 124 7.36 2.91 -4.15
CA SER A 124 7.79 3.93 -3.20
C SER A 124 9.24 3.72 -2.73
N LEU A 125 9.69 2.47 -2.65
CA LEU A 125 11.07 2.11 -2.30
C LEU A 125 11.99 2.34 -3.49
N ASP A 126 11.57 1.94 -4.70
CA ASP A 126 12.27 2.22 -5.95
C ASP A 126 12.53 3.73 -6.10
N ALA A 127 11.50 4.55 -5.88
CA ALA A 127 11.60 5.99 -5.96
C ALA A 127 12.55 6.56 -4.89
N HIS A 128 12.43 6.12 -3.65
CA HIS A 128 13.27 6.58 -2.55
C HIS A 128 14.75 6.32 -2.82
N ASP A 129 15.08 5.10 -3.27
CA ASP A 129 16.46 4.68 -3.49
C ASP A 129 17.10 5.33 -4.73
N ASN A 130 16.30 5.56 -5.78
CA ASN A 130 16.72 6.32 -6.95
C ASN A 130 16.71 7.86 -6.75
N GLY A 131 16.45 8.34 -5.53
CA GLY A 131 16.44 9.78 -5.21
C GLY A 131 15.30 10.56 -5.87
N ILE A 132 14.19 9.90 -6.20
CA ILE A 132 13.01 10.49 -6.81
C ILE A 132 12.11 11.05 -5.71
N SER A 133 11.82 12.35 -5.79
CA SER A 133 10.91 13.01 -4.85
C SER A 133 9.45 12.76 -5.22
N ALA A 134 8.60 12.50 -4.21
CA ALA A 134 7.15 12.32 -4.41
C ALA A 134 6.44 13.56 -4.97
N TYR A 135 7.06 14.74 -4.84
CA TYR A 135 6.54 16.01 -5.36
C TYR A 135 7.63 16.74 -6.15
N PRO A 136 7.24 17.57 -7.14
CA PRO A 136 8.16 18.48 -7.81
C PRO A 136 8.98 19.33 -6.84
N SER A 137 10.24 19.60 -7.18
CA SER A 137 11.21 20.30 -6.32
C SER A 137 10.84 21.76 -6.01
N ASN A 138 9.89 22.34 -6.75
CA ASN A 138 9.36 23.67 -6.50
C ASN A 138 8.25 23.70 -5.44
N LEU A 139 7.85 22.54 -4.89
CA LEU A 139 6.89 22.45 -3.79
C LEU A 139 7.59 22.06 -2.49
N THR A 140 7.20 22.73 -1.39
CA THR A 140 7.62 22.37 -0.04
C THR A 140 6.58 21.45 0.59
N PRO A 141 6.94 20.23 1.03
CA PRO A 141 6.03 19.36 1.77
C PRO A 141 5.46 20.05 3.01
N LEU A 142 4.16 19.87 3.27
CA LEU A 142 3.49 20.47 4.44
C LEU A 142 3.97 19.90 5.78
N PHE A 143 4.51 18.68 5.76
CA PHE A 143 5.09 17.99 6.92
C PHE A 143 6.17 17.01 6.47
N LYS A 144 6.98 16.53 7.41
CA LYS A 144 8.00 15.49 7.18
C LYS A 144 7.42 14.12 7.50
N GLU A 145 7.61 13.14 6.61
CA GLU A 145 7.22 11.74 6.85
C GLU A 145 8.26 10.96 7.68
N SER A 146 9.54 11.30 7.55
CA SER A 146 10.59 10.73 8.41
C SER A 146 10.38 11.16 9.87
N PRO A 147 10.60 10.28 10.87
CA PRO A 147 11.28 8.99 10.78
C PRO A 147 10.38 7.75 10.68
N THR A 148 9.12 7.88 10.26
CA THR A 148 8.15 6.76 10.33
C THR A 148 8.12 5.88 9.08
N SER A 149 8.71 6.32 7.96
CA SER A 149 8.77 5.52 6.73
C SER A 149 9.49 4.18 6.93
N LEU A 150 9.16 3.17 6.12
CA LEU A 150 9.83 1.88 6.17
C LEU A 150 11.36 2.03 5.96
N ALA A 151 11.76 2.83 4.97
CA ALA A 151 13.17 3.15 4.74
C ALA A 151 13.85 3.79 5.97
N SER A 152 13.16 4.70 6.67
CA SER A 152 13.68 5.29 7.91
C SER A 152 13.83 4.27 9.03
N ARG A 153 12.86 3.35 9.21
CA ARG A 153 12.89 2.32 10.25
C ARG A 153 13.95 1.25 9.98
N VAL A 154 14.17 0.88 8.73
CA VAL A 154 15.32 0.06 8.32
C VAL A 154 16.62 0.81 8.60
N GLY A 155 16.72 2.08 8.20
CA GLY A 155 17.89 2.92 8.45
C GLY A 155 18.28 3.00 9.94
N GLN A 156 17.30 3.02 10.85
CA GLN A 156 17.51 3.02 12.30
C GLN A 156 18.17 1.74 12.84
N LYS A 157 18.21 0.65 12.07
CA LYS A 157 18.95 -0.56 12.42
C LYS A 157 20.44 -0.46 12.11
N ASN A 158 20.88 0.53 11.33
CA ASN A 158 22.31 0.74 11.13
C ASN A 158 23.01 1.12 12.45
N PRO A 159 24.34 0.88 12.55
CA PRO A 159 25.12 1.39 13.67
C PRO A 159 25.00 2.91 13.78
N SER A 160 24.94 3.42 15.00
CA SER A 160 25.02 4.87 15.20
C SER A 160 26.42 5.37 14.83
N TRP A 161 26.54 6.63 14.42
CA TRP A 161 27.82 7.23 14.00
C TRP A 161 28.93 7.14 15.08
N ASN A 162 28.53 7.05 16.36
CA ASN A 162 29.40 6.96 17.53
C ASN A 162 29.47 5.54 18.13
N GLU A 163 28.98 4.54 17.41
CA GLU A 163 29.01 3.14 17.82
C GLU A 163 30.16 2.41 17.13
N THR A 164 30.87 1.55 17.85
CA THR A 164 31.91 0.68 17.28
C THR A 164 31.43 -0.76 17.38
N LEU A 165 31.17 -1.37 16.22
CA LEU A 165 30.74 -2.75 16.09
C LEU A 165 31.71 -3.52 15.19
N THR A 166 31.78 -4.82 15.40
CA THR A 166 32.39 -5.76 14.46
C THR A 166 31.49 -5.97 13.24
N ASP A 167 32.08 -6.40 12.10
CA ASP A 167 31.31 -6.71 10.89
C ASP A 167 30.18 -7.71 11.16
N ALA A 168 30.42 -8.71 12.01
CA ALA A 168 29.42 -9.71 12.39
C ALA A 168 28.22 -9.11 13.14
N GLU A 169 28.44 -8.11 13.98
CA GLU A 169 27.37 -7.41 14.69
C GLU A 169 26.56 -6.51 13.74
N VAL A 170 27.22 -5.87 12.76
CA VAL A 170 26.54 -5.10 11.71
C VAL A 170 25.70 -6.01 10.81
N ASP A 171 26.23 -7.18 10.46
CA ASP A 171 25.53 -8.20 9.68
C ASP A 171 24.32 -8.79 10.40
N ALA A 172 24.41 -8.99 11.72
CA ALA A 172 23.26 -9.39 12.53
C ALA A 172 22.13 -8.34 12.48
N ARG A 173 22.46 -7.05 12.54
CA ARG A 173 21.46 -5.96 12.41
C ARG A 173 20.87 -5.87 11.01
N PHE A 174 21.64 -6.19 9.98
CA PHE A 174 21.12 -6.28 8.62
C PHE A 174 20.05 -7.37 8.50
N VAL A 175 20.25 -8.53 9.16
CA VAL A 175 19.23 -9.58 9.19
C VAL A 175 17.95 -9.08 9.86
N GLU A 176 18.05 -8.37 10.99
CA GLU A 176 16.87 -7.75 11.62
C GLU A 176 16.17 -6.73 10.71
N ALA A 177 16.93 -5.94 9.95
CA ALA A 177 16.39 -4.97 9.00
C ALA A 177 15.67 -5.64 7.82
N SER A 178 16.27 -6.72 7.29
CA SER A 178 15.68 -7.58 6.27
C SER A 178 14.38 -8.21 6.76
N ASP A 179 14.34 -8.72 7.98
CA ASP A 179 13.12 -9.30 8.57
C ASP A 179 12.03 -8.26 8.81
N LEU A 180 12.40 -7.04 9.26
CA LEU A 180 11.46 -5.92 9.40
C LEU A 180 10.78 -5.59 8.07
N ALA A 181 11.56 -5.31 7.03
CA ALA A 181 11.03 -4.95 5.70
C ALA A 181 10.17 -6.08 5.11
N GLY A 182 10.66 -7.32 5.22
CA GLY A 182 9.96 -8.50 4.74
C GLY A 182 8.64 -8.79 5.45
N SER A 183 8.60 -8.63 6.77
CA SER A 183 7.39 -8.85 7.56
C SER A 183 6.27 -7.87 7.17
N GLU A 184 6.63 -6.63 6.85
CA GLU A 184 5.67 -5.62 6.40
C GLU A 184 5.14 -5.92 4.99
N LEU A 185 6.01 -6.33 4.05
CA LEU A 185 5.57 -6.79 2.74
C LEU A 185 4.64 -8.01 2.85
N SER A 186 5.00 -8.98 3.69
CA SER A 186 4.18 -10.18 3.93
C SER A 186 2.81 -9.82 4.49
N GLN A 187 2.75 -8.92 5.47
CA GLN A 187 1.49 -8.46 6.06
C GLN A 187 0.64 -7.70 5.04
N TYR A 188 1.27 -6.85 4.22
CA TYR A 188 0.59 -6.13 3.14
C TYR A 188 -0.06 -7.10 2.14
N ILE A 189 0.69 -8.08 1.62
CA ILE A 189 0.18 -9.10 0.69
C ILE A 189 -0.96 -9.91 1.32
N LYS A 190 -0.83 -10.33 2.59
CA LYS A 190 -1.89 -11.03 3.30
C LYS A 190 -3.15 -10.17 3.45
N ASN A 191 -3.01 -8.88 3.74
CA ASN A 191 -4.15 -7.97 3.81
C ASN A 191 -4.86 -7.83 2.46
N LEU A 192 -4.11 -7.84 1.34
CA LEU A 192 -4.73 -7.83 0.02
C LEU A 192 -5.65 -9.03 -0.19
N VAL A 193 -5.21 -10.23 0.19
CA VAL A 193 -5.98 -11.46 0.00
C VAL A 193 -7.13 -11.60 1.01
N LEU A 194 -6.86 -11.32 2.27
CA LEU A 194 -7.81 -11.59 3.36
C LEU A 194 -8.83 -10.46 3.56
N SER A 195 -8.55 -9.24 3.11
CA SER A 195 -9.40 -8.07 3.36
C SER A 195 -9.77 -7.32 2.08
N TRP A 196 -8.79 -6.88 1.29
CA TRP A 196 -9.05 -6.00 0.15
C TRP A 196 -9.76 -6.72 -1.01
N LEU A 197 -9.30 -7.90 -1.45
CA LEU A 197 -9.91 -8.65 -2.55
C LEU A 197 -11.38 -9.02 -2.28
N PRO A 198 -11.74 -9.59 -1.10
CA PRO A 198 -13.14 -9.91 -0.80
C PRO A 198 -14.06 -8.69 -0.76
N ALA A 199 -13.53 -7.50 -0.45
CA ALA A 199 -14.32 -6.27 -0.41
C ALA A 199 -14.90 -5.89 -1.76
N ARG A 200 -14.24 -6.25 -2.88
CA ARG A 200 -14.70 -5.91 -4.23
C ARG A 200 -16.13 -6.37 -4.49
N THR A 201 -16.48 -7.61 -4.10
CA THR A 201 -17.84 -8.16 -4.29
C THR A 201 -18.89 -7.31 -3.57
N LEU A 202 -18.61 -6.87 -2.35
CA LEU A 202 -19.52 -6.03 -1.57
C LEU A 202 -19.76 -4.67 -2.23
N VAL A 203 -18.72 -4.10 -2.86
CA VAL A 203 -18.84 -2.82 -3.57
C VAL A 203 -19.61 -2.97 -4.88
N VAL A 204 -19.41 -4.08 -5.62
CA VAL A 204 -20.21 -4.41 -6.81
C VAL A 204 -21.69 -4.50 -6.45
N GLU A 205 -22.04 -5.29 -5.43
CA GLU A 205 -23.42 -5.46 -4.98
C GLU A 205 -24.05 -4.12 -4.54
N ALA A 206 -23.30 -3.29 -3.82
CA ALA A 206 -23.76 -1.98 -3.37
C ALA A 206 -23.96 -1.00 -4.54
N LEU A 207 -23.11 -1.06 -5.57
CA LEU A 207 -23.25 -0.26 -6.79
C LEU A 207 -24.46 -0.70 -7.62
N ASP A 208 -24.70 -1.99 -7.78
CA ASP A 208 -25.84 -2.52 -8.54
C ASP A 208 -27.17 -2.07 -7.91
N ARG A 209 -27.22 -2.01 -6.58
CA ARG A 209 -28.40 -1.60 -5.80
C ARG A 209 -28.50 -0.11 -5.52
N ARG A 210 -27.61 0.73 -6.06
CA ARG A 210 -27.54 2.17 -5.74
C ARG A 210 -28.86 2.92 -5.95
N GLN A 211 -29.63 2.54 -6.97
CA GLN A 211 -30.94 3.14 -7.26
C GLN A 211 -32.03 2.71 -6.26
N GLU A 212 -31.88 1.55 -5.61
CA GLU A 212 -32.74 1.15 -4.48
C GLU A 212 -32.42 1.95 -3.21
N VAL A 213 -31.17 2.41 -3.08
CA VAL A 213 -30.72 3.21 -1.93
C VAL A 213 -31.18 4.64 -2.09
N HIS A 214 -30.86 5.31 -3.19
CA HIS A 214 -31.27 6.68 -3.45
C HIS A 214 -31.60 6.88 -4.94
N PRO A 215 -32.72 7.56 -5.31
CA PRO A 215 -33.15 7.70 -6.71
C PRO A 215 -32.17 8.41 -7.66
N SER A 216 -31.20 9.17 -7.13
CA SER A 216 -30.13 9.75 -7.96
C SER A 216 -29.08 8.74 -8.40
N GLY A 217 -29.02 7.58 -7.75
CA GLY A 217 -27.95 6.60 -7.93
C GLY A 217 -26.58 7.06 -7.40
N GLN A 218 -26.50 8.17 -6.66
CA GLN A 218 -25.23 8.72 -6.14
C GLN A 218 -24.92 8.33 -4.69
N VAL A 219 -25.73 7.43 -4.12
CA VAL A 219 -25.53 6.92 -2.76
C VAL A 219 -25.55 5.40 -2.81
N ILE A 220 -24.56 4.77 -2.19
CA ILE A 220 -24.54 3.31 -2.00
C ILE A 220 -24.58 2.97 -0.52
N ALA A 221 -25.06 1.77 -0.20
CA ALA A 221 -25.06 1.24 1.16
C ALA A 221 -24.37 -0.13 1.18
N LEU A 222 -23.33 -0.25 1.98
CA LEU A 222 -22.65 -1.51 2.27
C LEU A 222 -23.30 -2.16 3.50
N GLU A 223 -23.45 -3.47 3.46
CA GLU A 223 -23.99 -4.23 4.60
C GLU A 223 -22.98 -4.40 5.74
N ARG A 224 -21.71 -4.06 5.50
CA ARG A 224 -20.63 -4.02 6.50
C ARG A 224 -19.54 -3.05 6.07
N SER A 225 -18.77 -2.55 7.04
CA SER A 225 -17.54 -1.80 6.76
C SER A 225 -16.52 -2.69 6.03
N CYS A 226 -15.93 -2.17 4.95
CA CYS A 226 -14.85 -2.81 4.19
C CYS A 226 -14.00 -1.76 3.45
N PRO A 227 -12.80 -2.10 2.96
CA PRO A 227 -12.03 -1.23 2.07
C PRO A 227 -12.76 -1.02 0.73
N TRP A 228 -13.46 0.10 0.56
CA TRP A 228 -14.32 0.32 -0.62
C TRP A 228 -13.79 1.35 -1.63
N LYS A 229 -12.93 2.30 -1.21
CA LYS A 229 -12.59 3.50 -2.00
C LYS A 229 -12.03 3.21 -3.37
N GLU A 230 -10.96 2.41 -3.44
CA GLU A 230 -10.32 2.07 -4.72
C GLU A 230 -11.24 1.23 -5.61
N HIS A 231 -11.85 0.18 -5.04
CA HIS A 231 -12.81 -0.66 -5.78
C HIS A 231 -13.93 0.17 -6.38
N LEU A 232 -14.48 1.12 -5.64
CA LEU A 232 -15.52 2.01 -6.12
C LEU A 232 -15.04 2.81 -7.33
N MET A 233 -13.85 3.43 -7.25
CA MET A 233 -13.33 4.25 -8.34
C MET A 233 -12.97 3.44 -9.58
N ASP A 234 -12.47 2.21 -9.41
CA ASP A 234 -12.20 1.31 -10.53
C ASP A 234 -13.51 0.85 -11.18
N LEU A 235 -14.49 0.45 -10.38
CA LEU A 235 -15.81 0.02 -10.87
C LEU A 235 -16.57 1.15 -11.57
N GLU A 236 -16.47 2.39 -11.09
CA GLU A 236 -17.06 3.55 -11.78
C GLU A 236 -16.45 3.77 -13.17
N LYS A 237 -15.13 3.57 -13.33
CA LYS A 237 -14.47 3.63 -14.64
C LYS A 237 -14.90 2.46 -15.53
N GLU A 238 -14.90 1.25 -15.01
CA GLU A 238 -15.28 0.03 -15.73
C GLU A 238 -16.74 0.07 -16.22
N GLN A 239 -17.65 0.62 -15.40
CA GLN A 239 -19.08 0.71 -15.70
C GLN A 239 -19.50 2.03 -16.38
N GLY A 240 -18.56 2.95 -16.63
CA GLY A 240 -18.85 4.22 -17.30
C GLY A 240 -19.74 5.17 -16.49
N LEU A 241 -19.58 5.20 -15.17
CA LEU A 241 -20.41 6.01 -14.24
C LEU A 241 -19.89 7.43 -14.02
N ALA A 242 -19.12 7.98 -14.98
CA ALA A 242 -18.50 9.31 -14.85
C ALA A 242 -19.53 10.44 -14.67
N ASP A 243 -20.71 10.32 -15.29
CA ASP A 243 -21.77 11.33 -15.24
C ASP A 243 -22.68 11.19 -14.01
N THR A 244 -22.56 10.11 -13.24
CA THR A 244 -23.33 9.88 -12.00
C THR A 244 -22.41 9.31 -10.92
N PRO A 245 -21.40 10.09 -10.49
CA PRO A 245 -20.44 9.61 -9.51
C PRO A 245 -21.13 9.41 -8.16
N ILE A 246 -20.72 8.37 -7.43
CA ILE A 246 -21.14 8.16 -6.05
C ILE A 246 -20.57 9.28 -5.20
N LEU A 247 -21.42 9.89 -4.38
CA LEU A 247 -21.08 10.98 -3.46
C LEU A 247 -20.92 10.48 -2.03
N TYR A 248 -21.76 9.52 -1.62
CA TYR A 248 -21.81 9.03 -0.24
C TYR A 248 -21.89 7.51 -0.17
N VAL A 249 -21.18 6.94 0.80
CA VAL A 249 -21.22 5.53 1.16
C VAL A 249 -21.76 5.38 2.57
N LEU A 250 -22.81 4.58 2.72
CA LEU A 250 -23.42 4.24 4.00
C LEU A 250 -22.94 2.86 4.45
N TYR A 251 -22.61 2.69 5.73
CA TYR A 251 -22.24 1.38 6.26
C TYR A 251 -22.44 1.31 7.78
N PRO A 252 -22.72 0.13 8.36
CA PRO A 252 -22.78 0.00 9.80
C PRO A 252 -21.38 0.10 10.42
N GLU A 253 -21.30 0.69 11.61
CA GLU A 253 -20.07 0.77 12.41
C GLU A 253 -19.63 -0.61 12.91
N SER A 254 -20.58 -1.44 13.34
CA SER A 254 -20.32 -2.77 13.90
C SER A 254 -21.35 -3.82 13.48
N SER A 255 -22.64 -3.50 13.53
CA SER A 255 -23.74 -4.38 13.10
C SER A 255 -24.81 -3.60 12.35
N VAL A 256 -25.61 -4.28 11.54
CA VAL A 256 -26.71 -3.67 10.74
C VAL A 256 -27.78 -3.01 11.61
N ASP A 257 -27.98 -3.49 12.84
CA ASP A 257 -28.90 -2.91 13.83
C ASP A 257 -28.25 -1.83 14.71
N GLY A 258 -26.95 -1.57 14.52
CA GLY A 258 -26.18 -0.62 15.31
C GLY A 258 -26.11 0.78 14.69
N ASN A 259 -25.10 1.54 15.09
CA ASN A 259 -24.81 2.85 14.52
C ASN A 259 -24.39 2.71 13.05
N TRP A 260 -24.80 3.68 12.23
CA TRP A 260 -24.43 3.79 10.83
C TRP A 260 -23.57 5.01 10.58
N ARG A 261 -22.65 4.84 9.64
CA ARG A 261 -21.78 5.90 9.12
C ARG A 261 -22.29 6.33 7.76
N ILE A 262 -22.13 7.63 7.52
CA ILE A 262 -22.17 8.23 6.19
C ILE A 262 -20.77 8.79 5.92
N GLN A 263 -20.13 8.32 4.86
CA GLN A 263 -18.80 8.78 4.47
C GLN A 263 -18.83 9.36 3.06
N CYS A 264 -18.17 10.51 2.87
CA CYS A 264 -18.04 11.14 1.58
C CYS A 264 -17.04 10.38 0.70
N VAL A 265 -17.32 10.30 -0.59
CA VAL A 265 -16.37 9.74 -1.56
C VAL A 265 -15.33 10.81 -1.90
N PRO A 266 -14.01 10.53 -1.75
CA PRO A 266 -12.98 11.49 -2.09
C PRO A 266 -12.81 11.62 -3.61
N THR A 267 -12.18 12.70 -4.06
CA THR A 267 -11.84 12.92 -5.48
C THR A 267 -10.74 11.99 -5.97
N ARG A 268 -9.91 11.47 -5.05
CA ARG A 268 -8.87 10.45 -5.27
C ARG A 268 -8.74 9.53 -4.05
N PRO A 269 -8.28 8.27 -4.17
CA PRO A 269 -8.32 7.29 -3.07
C PRO A 269 -7.66 7.77 -1.77
N GLU A 270 -6.47 8.37 -1.88
CA GLU A 270 -5.67 8.90 -0.76
C GLU A 270 -5.93 10.39 -0.46
N GLY A 271 -7.00 10.96 -1.02
CA GLY A 271 -7.34 12.37 -0.88
C GLY A 271 -8.28 12.66 0.29
N PHE A 272 -8.15 13.85 0.87
CA PHE A 272 -9.10 14.40 1.85
C PHE A 272 -10.15 15.32 1.22
N GLU A 273 -10.01 15.64 -0.06
CA GLU A 273 -10.98 16.42 -0.82
C GLU A 273 -12.14 15.52 -1.23
N ASN A 274 -13.36 15.89 -0.84
CA ASN A 274 -14.57 15.13 -1.12
C ASN A 274 -15.17 15.57 -2.47
N ARG A 275 -15.78 14.63 -3.20
CA ARG A 275 -16.65 14.97 -4.34
C ARG A 275 -17.79 15.89 -3.91
N LYS A 276 -18.38 15.61 -2.75
CA LYS A 276 -19.33 16.47 -2.06
C LYS A 276 -19.23 16.26 -0.55
N SER A 277 -18.81 17.29 0.18
CA SER A 277 -18.75 17.25 1.65
C SER A 277 -20.16 17.31 2.26
N LEU A 278 -20.31 16.83 3.49
CA LEU A 278 -21.53 17.03 4.27
C LEU A 278 -21.81 18.53 4.51
N PRO A 279 -23.08 18.94 4.67
CA PRO A 279 -23.48 20.34 4.84
C PRO A 279 -22.66 21.07 5.90
N GLU A 280 -22.19 22.28 5.56
CA GLU A 280 -21.37 23.10 6.46
C GLU A 280 -22.05 23.36 7.80
N ALA A 281 -23.36 23.59 7.78
CA ALA A 281 -24.18 23.81 8.97
C ALA A 281 -24.15 22.64 9.97
N TRP A 282 -23.76 21.43 9.55
CA TRP A 282 -23.69 20.25 10.43
C TRP A 282 -22.29 20.02 11.02
N ARG A 283 -21.24 20.57 10.38
CA ARG A 283 -19.85 20.21 10.66
C ARG A 283 -19.44 20.60 12.07
N GLY A 284 -18.86 19.65 12.80
CA GLY A 284 -18.40 19.85 14.17
C GLY A 284 -19.49 19.66 15.24
N PHE A 285 -20.77 19.58 14.85
CA PHE A 285 -21.88 19.33 15.76
C PHE A 285 -22.10 17.84 16.02
N ARG A 286 -22.71 17.55 17.16
CA ARG A 286 -22.92 16.19 17.68
C ARG A 286 -24.29 16.02 18.33
N ASP A 287 -24.70 14.76 18.47
CA ASP A 287 -25.82 14.32 19.30
C ASP A 287 -27.12 15.13 19.07
N GLN A 288 -27.76 15.59 20.14
CA GLN A 288 -29.06 16.27 20.09
C GLN A 288 -28.99 17.61 19.35
N GLU A 289 -27.88 18.34 19.47
CA GLU A 289 -27.69 19.62 18.80
C GLU A 289 -27.64 19.42 17.28
N LEU A 290 -26.86 18.44 16.81
CA LEU A 290 -26.84 18.07 15.40
C LEU A 290 -28.22 17.58 14.93
N SER A 291 -28.95 16.82 15.75
CA SER A 291 -30.29 16.35 15.42
C SER A 291 -31.27 17.53 15.24
N GLN A 292 -31.17 18.55 16.10
CA GLN A 292 -31.97 19.78 16.01
C GLN A 292 -31.63 20.64 14.79
N ILE A 293 -30.35 20.73 14.43
CA ILE A 293 -29.90 21.53 13.27
C ILE A 293 -30.27 20.83 11.96
N SER A 294 -29.97 19.53 11.85
CA SER A 294 -30.22 18.73 10.64
C SER A 294 -31.68 18.36 10.44
N LYS A 295 -32.50 18.42 11.52
CA LYS A 295 -33.87 17.88 11.55
C LYS A 295 -33.91 16.37 11.30
N ILE A 296 -32.85 15.66 11.65
CA ILE A 296 -32.73 14.21 11.57
C ILE A 296 -32.51 13.67 12.98
N ASP A 297 -33.38 12.77 13.42
CA ASP A 297 -33.26 12.16 14.75
C ASP A 297 -32.08 11.19 14.83
N GLY A 298 -31.53 11.07 16.05
CA GLY A 298 -30.51 10.06 16.35
C GLY A 298 -29.14 10.34 15.74
N CYS A 299 -28.85 11.58 15.33
CA CYS A 299 -27.52 11.96 14.88
C CYS A 299 -26.49 11.74 16.01
N ILE A 300 -25.28 11.30 15.63
CA ILE A 300 -24.16 11.05 16.54
C ILE A 300 -23.12 12.17 16.38
N PHE A 301 -22.64 12.41 15.14
CA PHE A 301 -21.72 13.50 14.83
C PHE A 301 -21.62 13.77 13.34
N VAL A 302 -21.09 14.93 12.97
CA VAL A 302 -20.45 15.21 11.68
C VAL A 302 -19.06 15.78 11.94
N HIS A 303 -18.02 15.22 11.31
CA HIS A 303 -16.65 15.70 11.48
C HIS A 303 -16.54 17.17 11.02
N ALA A 304 -15.70 17.99 11.67
CA ALA A 304 -15.53 19.40 11.32
C ALA A 304 -15.11 19.62 9.85
N GLY A 305 -14.30 18.71 9.31
CA GLY A 305 -13.95 18.69 7.88
C GLY A 305 -15.05 18.20 6.93
N GLY A 306 -16.21 17.76 7.43
CA GLY A 306 -17.37 17.38 6.63
C GLY A 306 -17.25 16.07 5.85
N PHE A 307 -16.21 15.26 6.04
CA PHE A 307 -15.98 14.04 5.25
C PHE A 307 -16.69 12.79 5.79
N ILE A 308 -17.15 12.80 7.04
CA ILE A 308 -17.85 11.66 7.66
C ILE A 308 -18.83 12.14 8.73
N GLY A 309 -19.92 11.41 8.87
CA GLY A 309 -20.88 11.56 9.96
C GLY A 309 -21.40 10.21 10.44
N GLY A 310 -22.25 10.24 11.46
CA GLY A 310 -22.92 9.03 11.95
C GLY A 310 -24.30 9.29 12.53
N ASN A 311 -25.13 8.26 12.45
CA ASN A 311 -26.47 8.21 13.00
C ASN A 311 -26.69 6.87 13.72
N LYS A 312 -27.59 6.83 14.70
CA LYS A 312 -27.93 5.61 15.44
C LYS A 312 -28.67 4.56 14.60
N SER A 313 -29.11 4.90 13.39
CA SER A 313 -29.86 4.00 12.51
C SER A 313 -29.46 4.12 11.04
N ARG A 314 -29.70 3.05 10.27
CA ARG A 314 -29.54 3.05 8.81
C ARG A 314 -30.39 4.13 8.15
N HIS A 315 -31.64 4.25 8.57
CA HIS A 315 -32.57 5.22 8.00
C HIS A 315 -32.12 6.66 8.28
N GLY A 316 -31.67 6.97 9.49
CA GLY A 316 -31.14 8.30 9.79
C GLY A 316 -29.87 8.63 9.02
N ALA A 317 -28.97 7.67 8.81
CA ALA A 317 -27.80 7.86 7.93
C ALA A 317 -28.20 8.08 6.46
N TYR A 318 -29.25 7.41 6.00
CA TYR A 318 -29.84 7.67 4.69
C TYR A 318 -30.43 9.08 4.59
N GLU A 319 -31.20 9.56 5.59
CA GLU A 319 -31.74 10.93 5.57
C GLU A 319 -30.62 11.97 5.57
N MET A 320 -29.51 11.70 6.26
CA MET A 320 -28.32 12.56 6.19
C MET A 320 -27.77 12.61 4.75
N ALA A 321 -27.70 11.48 4.05
CA ALA A 321 -27.25 11.45 2.66
C ALA A 321 -28.22 12.17 1.73
N ARG A 322 -29.52 11.89 1.85
CA ARG A 322 -30.58 12.48 1.02
C ARG A 322 -30.54 14.01 1.08
N LEU A 323 -30.53 14.59 2.28
CA LEU A 323 -30.42 16.04 2.45
C LEU A 323 -29.07 16.59 1.97
N SER A 324 -27.98 15.83 2.09
CA SER A 324 -26.65 16.25 1.61
C SER A 324 -26.56 16.23 0.08
N VAL A 325 -27.25 15.31 -0.60
CA VAL A 325 -27.34 15.28 -2.07
C VAL A 325 -28.10 16.52 -2.58
N GLU A 326 -29.12 16.98 -1.87
CA GLU A 326 -29.98 18.12 -2.25
C GLU A 326 -29.36 19.50 -1.94
N ALA A 327 -28.48 19.59 -0.94
CA ALA A 327 -27.84 20.84 -0.48
C ALA A 327 -26.77 21.39 -1.42
#